data_AF-A0A2D9K0N3-F1
#
_entry.id   AF-A0A2D9K0N3-F1
#
_cell.length_a   1.000
_cell.length_b   1.000
_cell.length_c   1.000
_cell.angle_alpha   90.00
_cell.angle_beta   90.00
_cell.angle_gamma   90.00
#
_symmetry.space_group_name_H-M   'P 1'
#
loop_
_entity.id
_entity.type
_entity.pdbx_description
1 polymer ?
#
loop_
_entity_poly.entity_id
_entity_poly.type
_entity_poly.pdbx_seq_one_letter_code
_entity_poly.pdbx_strand_id
1 'polypeptide(L)'
;NKKWTGTYSAEAWYRLGESMDKNDKSSQALTPYVAVMGKYASRIEFSIPAAARSATIQKSLGKNAEAYKLAHRSGLKFKNYINDRRFAQEFAKLKAIYYELSEEYGEENDQDPYANN
;
A
#
# COMPACT_ATOMS: atom_id res chain seq x y z
N ASN A 1 -10.79 15.95 -31.14
CA ASN A 1 -9.81 15.80 -30.03
C ASN A 1 -10.51 15.68 -28.68
N LYS A 2 -10.87 14.44 -28.27
CA LYS A 2 -11.28 14.18 -26.89
C LYS A 2 -10.04 14.28 -26.01
N LYS A 3 -9.90 15.38 -25.29
CA LYS A 3 -8.89 15.51 -24.22
C LYS A 3 -9.19 14.41 -23.20
N TRP A 4 -8.29 13.44 -23.06
CA TRP A 4 -8.28 12.43 -22.00
C TRP A 4 -7.88 13.07 -20.65
N THR A 5 -8.53 14.17 -20.28
CA THR A 5 -8.40 14.79 -18.95
C THR A 5 -9.45 14.17 -18.03
N GLY A 6 -9.46 12.83 -17.95
CA GLY A 6 -10.38 12.09 -17.11
C GLY A 6 -9.70 11.81 -15.77
N THR A 7 -10.22 12.38 -14.69
CA THR A 7 -9.90 11.92 -13.34
C THR A 7 -10.27 10.44 -13.23
N TYR A 8 -9.30 9.53 -13.39
CA TYR A 8 -9.55 8.09 -13.31
C TYR A 8 -10.14 7.71 -11.95
N SER A 9 -11.09 6.76 -11.93
CA SER A 9 -11.63 6.19 -10.70
C SER A 9 -10.55 5.46 -9.88
N ALA A 10 -10.85 5.16 -8.62
CA ALA A 10 -9.96 4.36 -7.76
C ALA A 10 -9.57 3.02 -8.42
N GLU A 11 -10.55 2.33 -9.00
CA GLU A 11 -10.34 1.09 -9.73
C GLU A 11 -9.45 1.27 -10.95
N ALA A 12 -9.69 2.30 -11.76
CA ALA A 12 -8.91 2.51 -12.98
C ALA A 12 -7.44 2.82 -12.67
N TRP A 13 -7.16 3.60 -11.62
CA TRP A 13 -5.81 3.80 -11.13
C TRP A 13 -5.19 2.51 -10.60
N TYR A 14 -5.94 1.73 -9.80
CA TYR A 14 -5.45 0.47 -9.28
C TYR A 14 -5.08 -0.53 -10.39
N ARG A 15 -5.97 -0.73 -11.36
CA ARG A 15 -5.74 -1.61 -12.52
C ARG A 15 -4.58 -1.14 -13.40
N LEU A 16 -4.37 0.18 -13.52
CA LEU A 16 -3.20 0.72 -14.21
C LEU A 16 -1.90 0.33 -13.49
N GLY A 17 -1.88 0.42 -12.15
CA GLY A 17 -0.75 -0.04 -11.34
C GLY A 17 -0.50 -1.54 -11.48
N GLU A 18 -1.56 -2.36 -11.42
CA GLU A 18 -1.43 -3.81 -11.65
C GLU A 18 -0.86 -4.14 -13.02
N SER A 19 -1.34 -3.45 -14.06
CA SER A 19 -0.85 -3.64 -15.42
C SER A 19 0.64 -3.32 -15.53
N MET A 20 1.09 -2.20 -14.97
CA MET A 20 2.51 -1.83 -14.96
C MET A 20 3.37 -2.85 -14.20
N ASP A 21 2.91 -3.28 -13.03
CA ASP A 21 3.62 -4.24 -12.19
C ASP A 21 3.77 -5.61 -12.89
N LYS A 22 2.71 -6.08 -13.57
CA LYS A 22 2.73 -7.33 -14.37
C LYS A 22 3.63 -7.25 -15.61
N ASN A 23 4.01 -6.06 -16.05
CA ASN A 23 4.89 -5.84 -17.20
C ASN A 23 6.31 -5.44 -16.76
N ASP A 24 6.75 -5.90 -15.58
CA ASP A 24 8.08 -5.64 -14.99
C ASP A 24 8.42 -4.15 -14.79
N LYS A 25 7.39 -3.29 -14.74
CA LYS A 25 7.51 -1.85 -14.47
C LYS A 25 7.09 -1.52 -13.05
N SER A 26 7.46 -2.35 -12.07
CA SER A 26 7.03 -2.22 -10.67
C SER A 26 7.35 -0.85 -10.07
N SER A 27 8.51 -0.25 -10.38
CA SER A 27 8.82 1.12 -9.95
C SER A 27 7.83 2.16 -10.50
N GLN A 28 7.40 2.03 -11.76
CA GLN A 28 6.41 2.91 -12.36
C GLN A 28 5.01 2.66 -11.80
N ALA A 29 4.70 1.42 -11.39
CA ALA A 29 3.45 1.03 -10.75
C ALA A 29 3.22 1.72 -9.39
N LEU A 30 4.27 2.24 -8.73
CA LEU A 30 4.11 3.02 -7.51
C LEU A 30 3.27 4.29 -7.72
N THR A 31 3.43 4.98 -8.84
CA THR A 31 2.67 6.21 -9.16
C THR A 31 1.15 6.00 -9.13
N PRO A 32 0.58 5.05 -9.89
CA PRO A 32 -0.86 4.80 -9.85
C PRO A 32 -1.34 4.30 -8.48
N TYR A 33 -0.59 3.42 -7.79
CA TYR A 33 -0.99 2.97 -6.45
C TYR A 33 -0.99 4.10 -5.41
N VAL A 34 0.01 4.99 -5.45
CA VAL A 34 0.05 6.20 -4.61
C VAL A 34 -1.13 7.13 -4.92
N ALA A 35 -1.53 7.25 -6.19
CA ALA A 35 -2.71 8.01 -6.56
C ALA A 35 -4.00 7.43 -5.96
N VAL A 36 -4.15 6.09 -5.92
CA VAL A 36 -5.27 5.42 -5.22
C VAL A 36 -5.26 5.79 -3.74
N MET A 37 -4.14 5.58 -3.05
CA MET A 37 -4.04 5.82 -1.61
C MET A 37 -4.22 7.29 -1.20
N GLY A 38 -3.81 8.22 -2.07
CA GLY A 38 -3.89 9.66 -1.84
C GLY A 38 -5.27 10.24 -2.14
N LYS A 39 -5.85 9.92 -3.29
CA LYS A 39 -7.11 10.52 -3.75
C LYS A 39 -8.36 9.72 -3.38
N TYR A 40 -8.20 8.41 -3.21
CA TYR A 40 -9.32 7.48 -3.08
C TYR A 40 -9.22 6.60 -1.84
N ALA A 41 -8.58 7.10 -0.77
CA ALA A 41 -8.37 6.39 0.49
C ALA A 41 -9.64 5.71 1.06
N SER A 42 -10.82 6.30 0.86
CA SER A 42 -12.11 5.74 1.33
C SER A 42 -12.61 4.55 0.51
N ARG A 43 -12.07 4.34 -0.71
CA ARG A 43 -12.32 3.16 -1.54
C ARG A 43 -11.38 2.04 -1.11
N ILE A 44 -11.71 1.43 0.02
CA ILE A 44 -10.87 0.44 0.70
C ILE A 44 -10.54 -0.78 -0.16
N GLU A 45 -11.48 -1.18 -1.02
CA GLU A 45 -11.31 -2.32 -1.93
C GLU A 45 -10.14 -2.14 -2.92
N PHE A 46 -9.70 -0.90 -3.15
CA PHE A 46 -8.55 -0.58 -4.00
C PHE A 46 -7.39 -0.01 -3.19
N SER A 47 -7.67 0.78 -2.16
CA SER A 47 -6.65 1.46 -1.35
C SER A 47 -5.83 0.51 -0.50
N ILE A 48 -6.45 -0.50 0.11
CA ILE A 48 -5.73 -1.48 0.95
C ILE A 48 -4.83 -2.38 0.07
N PRO A 49 -5.31 -2.95 -1.05
CA PRO A 49 -4.43 -3.67 -1.97
C PRO A 49 -3.33 -2.80 -2.58
N ALA A 50 -3.63 -1.54 -2.92
CA ALA A 50 -2.62 -0.60 -3.41
C ALA A 50 -1.51 -0.38 -2.38
N ALA A 51 -1.85 -0.19 -1.10
CA ALA A 51 -0.89 -0.05 -0.03
C ALA A 51 0.01 -1.29 0.12
N ALA A 52 -0.58 -2.48 0.18
CA ALA A 52 0.16 -3.73 0.30
C ALA A 52 1.09 -3.97 -0.89
N ARG A 53 0.64 -3.72 -2.12
CA ARG A 53 1.48 -3.86 -3.32
C ARG A 53 2.58 -2.80 -3.36
N SER A 54 2.27 -1.54 -3.07
CA SER A 54 3.29 -0.49 -3.00
C SER A 54 4.37 -0.80 -1.96
N ALA A 55 4.00 -1.25 -0.75
CA ALA A 55 4.98 -1.59 0.29
C ALA A 55 5.88 -2.76 -0.16
N THR A 56 5.28 -3.78 -0.79
CA THR A 56 6.02 -4.93 -1.34
C THR A 56 7.01 -4.49 -2.43
N ILE A 57 6.57 -3.61 -3.35
CA ILE A 57 7.43 -3.07 -4.42
C ILE A 57 8.57 -2.24 -3.84
N GLN A 58 8.30 -1.38 -2.85
CA GLN A 58 9.36 -0.58 -2.21
C GLN A 58 10.43 -1.51 -1.60
N LYS A 59 10.00 -2.54 -0.88
CA LYS A 59 10.89 -3.55 -0.31
C LYS A 59 11.69 -4.28 -1.38
N SER A 60 11.06 -4.74 -2.46
CA SER A 60 11.77 -5.44 -3.56
C SER A 60 12.79 -4.55 -4.28
N LEU A 61 12.60 -3.23 -4.25
CA LEU A 61 13.54 -2.24 -4.77
C LEU A 61 14.66 -1.86 -3.77
N GLY A 62 14.72 -2.52 -2.61
CA GLY A 62 15.67 -2.21 -1.53
C GLY A 62 15.35 -0.93 -0.75
N LYS A 63 14.17 -0.34 -0.96
CA LYS A 63 13.69 0.87 -0.28
C LYS A 63 13.00 0.51 1.02
N ASN A 64 13.77 -0.07 1.95
CA ASN A 64 13.25 -0.66 3.18
C ASN A 64 12.62 0.38 4.10
N ALA A 65 13.24 1.55 4.27
CA ALA A 65 12.67 2.64 5.07
C ALA A 65 11.29 3.06 4.57
N GLU A 66 11.10 3.18 3.26
CA GLU A 66 9.84 3.55 2.65
C GLU A 66 8.81 2.43 2.68
N ALA A 67 9.25 1.17 2.56
CA ALA A 67 8.40 0.00 2.75
C ALA A 67 7.87 -0.05 4.19
N TYR A 68 8.73 0.14 5.18
CA TYR A 68 8.37 0.22 6.60
C TYR A 68 7.37 1.36 6.86
N LYS A 69 7.70 2.59 6.45
CA LYS A 69 6.82 3.76 6.64
C LYS A 69 5.46 3.55 6.02
N LEU A 70 5.40 2.92 4.84
CA LEU A 70 4.14 2.64 4.19
C LEU A 70 3.35 1.54 4.92
N ALA A 71 4.01 0.47 5.36
CA ALA A 71 3.40 -0.59 6.15
C ALA A 71 2.82 -0.08 7.47
N HIS A 72 3.58 0.74 8.20
CA HIS A 72 3.15 1.37 9.44
C HIS A 72 1.95 2.31 9.25
N ARG A 73 2.07 3.29 8.34
CA ARG A 73 1.01 4.26 8.06
C ARG A 73 -0.28 3.60 7.56
N SER A 74 -0.16 2.55 6.75
CA SER A 74 -1.32 1.83 6.21
C SER A 74 -2.04 1.05 7.30
N GLY A 75 -1.29 0.42 8.21
CA GLY A 75 -1.87 -0.24 9.39
C GLY A 75 -2.67 0.74 10.26
N LEU A 76 -2.11 1.92 10.55
CA LEU A 76 -2.82 2.96 11.32
C LEU A 76 -4.07 3.47 10.58
N LYS A 77 -3.93 3.76 9.27
CA LYS A 77 -4.99 4.34 8.45
C LYS A 77 -6.17 3.38 8.26
N PHE A 78 -5.90 2.09 8.12
CA PHE A 78 -6.92 1.07 7.84
C PHE A 78 -7.17 0.13 9.03
N LYS A 79 -6.89 0.60 10.25
CA LYS A 79 -7.00 -0.21 11.48
C LYS A 79 -8.33 -0.96 11.63
N ASN A 80 -9.44 -0.33 11.23
CA ASN A 80 -10.78 -0.90 11.33
C ASN A 80 -11.03 -2.08 10.37
N TYR A 81 -10.10 -2.34 9.45
CA TYR A 81 -10.18 -3.40 8.44
C TYR A 81 -9.14 -4.50 8.64
N ILE A 82 -8.25 -4.41 9.64
CA ILE A 82 -7.16 -5.38 9.88
C ILE A 82 -7.70 -6.81 10.02
N ASN A 83 -8.85 -6.96 10.68
CA ASN A 83 -9.53 -8.25 10.88
C ASN A 83 -10.57 -8.60 9.81
N ASP A 84 -10.70 -7.77 8.77
CA ASP A 84 -11.60 -8.06 7.66
C ASP A 84 -11.01 -9.16 6.78
N ARG A 85 -11.71 -10.30 6.70
CA ARG A 85 -11.27 -11.46 5.92
C ARG A 85 -11.02 -11.14 4.44
N ARG A 86 -11.68 -10.11 3.89
CA ARG A 86 -11.47 -9.67 2.50
C ARG A 86 -10.06 -9.16 2.25
N PHE A 87 -9.38 -8.67 3.28
CA PHE A 87 -8.05 -8.04 3.18
C PHE A 87 -6.98 -8.79 3.98
N ALA A 88 -7.26 -10.02 4.41
CA ALA A 88 -6.37 -10.80 5.27
C ALA A 88 -4.98 -10.98 4.63
N GLN A 89 -4.91 -11.18 3.31
CA GLN A 89 -3.63 -11.34 2.61
C GLN A 89 -2.84 -10.03 2.52
N GLU A 90 -3.52 -8.90 2.28
CA GLU A 90 -2.92 -7.57 2.22
C GLU A 90 -2.34 -7.19 3.58
N PHE A 91 -3.11 -7.37 4.65
CA PHE A 91 -2.64 -7.09 6.01
C PHE A 91 -1.55 -8.06 6.47
N ALA A 92 -1.59 -9.33 6.07
CA ALA A 92 -0.49 -10.26 6.34
C ALA A 92 0.83 -9.77 5.72
N LYS A 93 0.80 -9.25 4.49
CA LYS A 93 1.98 -8.67 3.82
C LYS A 93 2.47 -7.41 4.53
N LEU A 94 1.55 -6.48 4.84
CA LEU A 94 1.91 -5.24 5.53
C LEU A 94 2.48 -5.53 6.93
N LYS A 95 1.88 -6.46 7.68
CA LYS A 95 2.33 -6.91 8.99
C LYS A 95 3.72 -7.54 8.92
N ALA A 96 3.97 -8.39 7.94
CA ALA A 96 5.29 -9.00 7.72
C ALA A 96 6.36 -7.95 7.43
N ILE A 97 6.10 -7.01 6.51
CA ILE A 97 7.04 -5.92 6.19
C ILE A 97 7.30 -5.04 7.42
N TYR A 98 6.25 -4.72 8.18
CA TYR A 98 6.37 -3.90 9.38
C TYR A 98 7.29 -4.53 10.42
N TYR A 99 7.02 -5.77 10.86
CA TYR A 99 7.84 -6.41 11.90
C TYR A 99 9.24 -6.78 11.43
N GLU A 100 9.42 -7.13 10.16
CA GLU A 100 10.76 -7.41 9.63
C GLU A 100 11.66 -6.18 9.65
N LEU A 101 11.09 -4.98 9.48
CA LEU A 101 11.83 -3.74 9.34
C LEU A 101 11.75 -2.84 10.59
N SER A 102 10.96 -3.19 11.59
CA SER A 102 10.72 -2.34 12.77
C SER A 102 11.93 -2.17 13.65
N GLU A 103 12.84 -3.16 13.73
CA GLU A 103 14.06 -3.04 14.53
C GLU A 103 15.04 -2.00 13.96
N GLU A 104 15.10 -1.89 12.62
CA GLU A 104 16.04 -0.99 11.94
C GLU A 104 15.44 0.40 11.68
N TYR A 105 14.15 0.46 11.32
CA TYR A 105 13.50 1.70 10.86
C TYR A 105 12.40 2.21 11.78
N GLY A 106 12.03 1.46 12.81
CA GLY A 106 11.04 1.88 13.79
C GLY A 106 11.60 2.87 14.79
N GLU A 107 10.76 3.82 15.20
CA GLU A 107 11.09 4.75 16.26
C GLU A 107 10.59 4.21 17.62
N GLU A 108 11.29 4.53 18.71
CA GLU A 108 10.98 4.04 20.07
C GLU A 108 9.53 4.31 20.51
N ASN A 109 8.90 5.36 19.95
CA ASN A 109 7.54 5.78 20.24
C ASN A 109 6.52 5.44 19.13
N ASP A 110 6.91 4.64 18.14
CA ASP A 110 5.98 4.24 17.08
C ASP A 110 4.88 3.36 17.66
N GLN A 111 3.63 3.81 17.51
CA GLN A 111 2.47 2.97 17.83
C GLN A 111 2.46 1.77 16.88
N ASP A 112 2.49 0.54 17.43
CA ASP A 112 2.30 -0.68 16.64
C ASP A 112 0.85 -0.74 16.11
N PRO A 113 0.64 -0.62 14.79
CA PRO A 113 -0.70 -0.66 14.21
C PRO A 113 -1.30 -2.06 14.15
N TYR A 114 -0.51 -3.11 14.38
CA TYR A 114 -0.88 -4.52 14.30
C TYR A 114 -0.91 -5.22 15.67
N ALA A 115 -0.65 -4.48 16.76
CA ALA A 115 -0.78 -4.99 18.12
C ALA A 115 -2.24 -5.29 18.46
N ASN A 116 -2.50 -6.55 18.85
CA ASN A 116 -3.76 -7.06 19.40
C ASN A 116 -5.04 -6.63 18.65
N ASN A 117 -5.23 -7.23 17.47
CA ASN A 117 -6.52 -7.35 16.78
C ASN A 117 -6.74 -8.80 16.39
#